data_AF-Q118E8-F1
#
_entry.id   AF-Q118E8-F1
#
_cell.length_a   1.000
_cell.length_b   1.000
_cell.length_c   1.000
_cell.angle_alpha   90.00
_cell.angle_beta   90.00
_cell.angle_gamma   90.00
#
_symmetry.space_group_name_H-M   'P 1'
#
loop_
_entity.id
_entity.type
_entity.pdbx_description
1 polymer ?
#
loop_
_entity_poly.entity_id
_entity_poly.type
_entity_poly.pdbx_seq_one_letter_code
_entity_poly.pdbx_strand_id
1 'polypeptide(L)' 'MPDKDAIILDAGAGTVMVGEALAELGYNNIIGVDFSEQMLEVGRKKQVYTALYQGNLE' A
#
# COMPACT_ATOMS: atom_id res chain seq x y z
N MET A 1 -2.28 -20.29 9.65
CA MET A 1 -2.70 -19.12 8.85
C MET A 1 -1.53 -18.16 8.75
N PRO A 2 -1.42 -17.32 7.70
CA PRO A 2 -0.37 -16.30 7.63
C PRO A 2 -0.45 -15.35 8.82
N ASP A 3 0.70 -14.82 9.24
CA ASP A 3 0.79 -13.80 10.29
C ASP A 3 0.15 -12.49 9.81
N LYS A 4 -0.78 -11.94 10.59
CA LYS A 4 -1.54 -10.73 10.23
C LYS A 4 -0.79 -9.44 10.55
N ASP A 5 0.23 -9.51 11.40
CA ASP A 5 1.06 -8.36 11.77
C ASP A 5 2.34 -8.26 10.90
N ALA A 6 2.49 -9.14 9.91
CA ALA A 6 3.59 -9.11 8.96
C ALA A 6 3.64 -7.78 8.19
N ILE A 7 4.85 -7.24 7.99
CA ILE A 7 5.07 -6.08 7.13
C ILE A 7 4.91 -6.50 5.67
N ILE A 8 4.00 -5.85 4.95
CA ILE A 8 3.74 -6.10 3.54
C ILE A 8 4.16 -4.87 2.72
N LEU A 9 4.94 -5.09 1.66
CA LEU A 9 5.25 -4.08 0.66
C LEU A 9 4.40 -4.29 -0.59
N ASP A 10 3.52 -3.35 -0.89
CA ASP A 10 2.78 -3.27 -2.15
C ASP A 10 3.54 -2.37 -3.13
N ALA A 11 4.38 -3.00 -3.97
CA ALA A 11 5.23 -2.32 -4.93
C ALA A 11 4.48 -2.11 -6.26
N GLY A 12 4.20 -0.86 -6.61
CA GLY A 12 3.28 -0.50 -7.68
C GLY A 12 1.84 -0.41 -7.18
N ALA A 13 1.64 0.30 -6.06
CA ALA A 13 0.36 0.39 -5.34
C ALA A 13 -0.80 0.86 -6.23
N GLY A 14 -0.53 1.66 -7.27
CA GLY A 14 -1.48 2.00 -8.31
C GLY A 14 -2.81 2.49 -7.75
N THR A 15 -3.91 1.91 -8.23
CA THR A 15 -5.28 2.27 -7.83
C THR A 15 -5.69 1.75 -6.45
N VAL A 16 -4.75 1.19 -5.68
CA VAL A 16 -4.91 0.80 -4.27
C VAL A 16 -5.73 -0.48 -4.06
N MET A 17 -6.08 -1.20 -5.13
CA MET A 17 -6.92 -2.41 -5.04
C MET A 17 -6.28 -3.52 -4.19
N VAL A 18 -4.95 -3.68 -4.27
CA VAL A 18 -4.23 -4.70 -3.50
C VAL A 18 -4.18 -4.33 -2.02
N GLY A 19 -3.82 -3.08 -1.69
CA GLY A 19 -3.90 -2.55 -0.32
C GLY A 19 -5.30 -2.69 0.30
N GLU A 20 -6.37 -2.40 -0.43
CA GLU A 20 -7.75 -2.59 0.04
C GLU A 20 -8.07 -4.06 0.34
N ALA A 21 -7.74 -4.97 -0.58
CA ALA A 21 -7.98 -6.40 -0.37
C ALA A 21 -7.18 -6.95 0.82
N LEU A 22 -5.95 -6.50 1.03
CA LEU A 22 -5.14 -6.88 2.19
C LEU A 22 -5.74 -6.35 3.51
N ALA A 23 -6.21 -5.10 3.52
CA ALA A 23 -6.89 -4.53 4.69
C ALA A 23 -8.17 -5.30 5.03
N GLU A 24 -8.99 -5.65 4.02
CA GLU A 24 -10.19 -6.48 4.19
C GLU A 24 -9.87 -7.88 4.73
N LEU A 25 -8.71 -8.44 4.37
CA LEU A 25 -8.21 -9.71 4.91
C LEU A 25 -7.63 -9.58 6.33
N GLY A 26 -7.64 -8.38 6.92
CA GLY A 26 -7.19 -8.11 8.29
C GLY A 26 -5.69 -7.84 8.43
N TYR A 27 -4.98 -7.57 7.34
CA TYR A 27 -3.60 -7.07 7.43
C TYR A 27 -3.62 -5.58 7.74
N ASN A 28 -2.79 -5.16 8.68
CA ASN A 28 -2.78 -3.80 9.22
C ASN A 28 -1.44 -3.08 8.97
N ASN A 29 -0.42 -3.77 8.47
CA ASN A 29 0.94 -3.25 8.31
C ASN A 29 1.39 -3.26 6.84
N ILE A 30 0.69 -2.46 6.03
CA ILE A 30 0.86 -2.43 4.57
C ILE A 30 1.55 -1.12 4.19
N ILE A 31 2.68 -1.23 3.51
CA ILE A 31 3.44 -0.11 2.94
C ILE A 31 3.16 -0.08 1.43
N GLY A 32 2.70 1.04 0.90
CA GLY A 32 2.50 1.23 -0.53
C GLY A 32 3.65 2.03 -1.16
N VAL A 33 4.09 1.60 -2.34
CA VAL A 33 5.09 2.32 -3.14
C VAL A 33 4.56 2.50 -4.55
N ASP A 34 4.68 3.70 -5.11
CA ASP A 34 4.38 3.97 -6.51
C ASP A 34 5.33 5.06 -7.04
N PHE A 35 5.53 5.10 -8.36
CA PHE A 35 6.29 6.18 -9.00
C PHE A 35 5.43 7.42 -9.26
N SER A 36 4.12 7.23 -9.42
CA SER A 36 3.16 8.29 -9.66
C SER A 36 2.71 8.90 -8.33
N GLU A 37 3.07 10.17 -8.12
CA GLU A 37 2.55 10.96 -6.99
C GLU A 37 1.01 11.04 -7.04
N GLN A 38 0.42 11.07 -8.23
CA GLN A 38 -1.04 11.04 -8.38
C GLN A 38 -1.65 9.76 -7.82
N MET A 39 -1.00 8.61 -7.97
CA MET A 39 -1.47 7.35 -7.39
C MET A 39 -1.26 7.30 -5.87
N LEU A 40 -0.17 7.88 -5.38
CA LEU A 40 0.04 8.03 -3.93
C LEU A 40 -1.03 8.91 -3.27
N GLU A 41 -1.48 9.97 -3.95
CA GLU A 41 -2.62 10.79 -3.53
C GLU A 41 -3.90 9.95 -3.37
N VAL A 42 -4.15 9.00 -4.27
CA VAL A 42 -5.26 8.04 -4.15
C VAL A 42 -5.07 7.15 -2.92
N GLY A 43 -3.87 6.63 -2.72
CA GLY A 43 -3.49 5.86 -1.52
C GLY A 43 -3.77 6.61 -0.22
N ARG A 44 -3.37 7.88 -0.13
CA ARG A 44 -3.59 8.73 1.05
C ARG A 44 -5.07 8.91 1.37
N LYS A 45 -5.92 9.02 0.35
CA LYS A 45 -7.39 9.14 0.51
C LYS A 45 -8.04 7.87 1.00
N LYS A 46 -7.49 6.70 0.64
CA LYS A 46 -8.02 5.39 1.03
C LYS A 46 -7.61 4.97 2.45
N GLN A 47 -6.49 5.48 2.95
CA GLN A 47 -5.99 5.26 4.32
C GLN A 47 -5.77 3.78 4.69
N VAL A 48 -5.53 2.91 3.71
CA VAL A 48 -5.24 1.47 3.95
C VAL A 48 -3.76 1.18 4.19
N TYR A 49 -2.87 2.11 3.82
CA TYR A 49 -1.43 1.98 4.00
C TYR A 49 -0.95 2.68 5.28
N THR A 50 -0.05 2.04 6.02
CA THR A 50 0.64 2.63 7.18
C THR A 50 1.69 3.65 6.76
N ALA A 51 2.28 3.46 5.58
CA ALA A 51 3.20 4.40 4.96
C ALA A 51 3.08 4.33 3.43
N LEU A 52 3.36 5.47 2.80
CA LEU A 52 3.39 5.63 1.34
C LEU A 52 4.71 6.28 0.94
N TYR A 53 5.40 5.68 -0.02
CA TYR A 53 6.66 6.23 -0.55
C TYR A 53 6.58 6.40 -2.06
N GLN A 54 7.13 7.51 -2.54
CA GLN A 54 7.39 7.69 -3.95
C GLN A 54 8.69 6.98 -4.31
N GLY A 55 8.60 6.02 -5.23
CA GLY A 55 9.79 5.35 -5.76
C GLY A 55 10.50 6.21 -6.80
N ASN A 56 11.78 5.94 -6.99
CA ASN A 56 12.59 6.41 -8.11
C ASN A 56 13.40 5.23 -8.68
N LEU A 57 13.89 5.35 -9.92
CA LEU A 57 14.71 4.33 -10.59
C LEU A 57 16.05 4.92 -11.10
N GLU A 58 16.53 5.99 -10.45
CA GLU A 58 17.83 6.60 -10.74
C GLU A 58 18.98 5.85 -10.08
#